data_AF-A0A528N067-F1
#
_entry.id   AF-A0A528N067-F1
#
_cell.length_a   1.000
_cell.length_b   1.000
_cell.length_c   1.000
_cell.angle_alpha   90.00
_cell.angle_beta   90.00
_cell.angle_gamma   90.00
#
_symmetry.space_group_name_H-M   'P 1'
#
loop_
_entity.id
_entity.type
_entity.pdbx_description
1 polymer ?
#
loop_
_entity_poly.entity_id
_entity_poly.type
_entity_poly.pdbx_seq_one_letter_code
_entity_poly.pdbx_strand_id
1 'polypeptide(L)' 'APVAPGRDGHTYNINADTFAGAIAGACQATRLLFLTDVPGVLDRNKKLIDELTVTEAKALIKDGTVSGGMIPKV' A
#
# COMPACT_ATOMS: atom_id res chain seq x y z
N ALA A 1 4.45 2.73 16.11
CA ALA A 1 3.58 1.56 15.87
C ALA A 1 2.27 2.04 15.25
N PRO A 2 1.66 1.32 14.30
CA PRO A 2 0.41 1.73 13.65
C PRO A 2 -0.79 1.43 14.56
N VAL A 3 -0.92 2.19 15.64
CA VAL A 3 -2.01 2.07 16.61
C VAL A 3 -2.79 3.38 16.68
N ALA A 4 -4.12 3.30 16.78
CA ALA A 4 -4.97 4.47 16.97
C ALA A 4 -6.25 4.13 17.74
N PRO A 5 -6.85 5.11 18.44
CA PRO A 5 -8.15 4.94 19.07
C PRO A 5 -9.29 4.90 18.04
N GLY A 6 -10.26 4.02 18.25
CA GLY A 6 -11.56 4.04 17.58
C GLY A 6 -12.48 5.12 18.16
N ARG A 7 -13.63 5.31 17.52
CA ARG A 7 -14.66 6.27 18.00
C ARG A 7 -15.29 5.85 19.34
N ASP A 8 -15.14 4.59 19.70
CA ASP A 8 -15.54 3.99 20.98
C ASP A 8 -14.49 4.13 22.09
N GLY A 9 -13.33 4.74 21.78
CA GLY A 9 -12.24 4.94 22.74
C GLY A 9 -11.32 3.74 22.92
N HIS A 10 -11.55 2.61 22.23
CA HIS A 10 -10.65 1.46 22.27
C HIS A 10 -9.46 1.63 21.33
N THR A 11 -8.30 1.09 21.69
CA THR A 11 -7.10 1.12 20.85
C THR A 11 -7.08 -0.05 19.88
N TYR A 12 -6.85 0.23 18.59
CA TYR A 12 -6.77 -0.77 17.54
C TYR A 12 -5.37 -0.85 16.94
N ASN A 13 -4.99 -2.06 16.54
CA ASN A 13 -3.83 -2.30 15.70
C ASN A 13 -4.25 -2.17 14.24
N ILE A 14 -3.67 -1.20 13.52
CA ILE A 14 -4.01 -0.87 12.15
C ILE A 14 -2.92 -1.44 11.23
N ASN A 15 -3.29 -1.85 10.01
CA ASN A 15 -2.30 -2.19 9.00
C ASN A 15 -1.33 -1.01 8.77
N ALA A 16 -0.03 -1.28 8.80
CA ALA A 16 1.00 -0.24 8.73
C ALA A 16 0.96 0.55 7.40
N ASP A 17 0.66 -0.11 6.29
CA ASP A 17 0.65 0.53 4.96
C ASP A 17 -0.54 1.48 4.84
N THR A 18 -1.73 1.05 5.28
CA THR A 18 -2.92 1.91 5.34
C THR A 18 -2.70 3.09 6.28
N PHE A 19 -2.09 2.86 7.44
CA PHE A 19 -1.78 3.90 8.41
C PHE A 19 -0.81 4.94 7.83
N ALA A 20 0.27 4.50 7.18
CA ALA A 20 1.24 5.37 6.53
C ALA A 20 0.63 6.16 5.36
N GLY A 21 -0.19 5.52 4.52
CA GLY A 21 -0.92 6.17 3.44
C GLY A 21 -1.83 7.29 3.91
N ALA A 22 -2.60 7.05 4.98
CA ALA A 22 -3.48 8.06 5.56
C ALA A 22 -2.70 9.27 6.10
N ILE A 23 -1.59 9.04 6.82
CA ILE A 23 -0.73 10.11 7.33
C ILE A 23 -0.09 10.90 6.18
N ALA A 24 0.47 10.22 5.18
CA ALA A 24 1.10 10.87 4.04
C ALA A 24 0.10 11.77 3.29
N GLY A 25 -1.13 11.30 3.08
CA GLY A 25 -2.21 12.09 2.48
C GLY A 25 -2.60 13.29 3.34
N ALA A 26 -2.76 13.12 4.65
CA ALA A 26 -3.10 14.20 5.58
C ALA A 26 -2.00 15.26 5.68
N CYS A 27 -0.73 14.85 5.62
CA CYS A 27 0.43 15.73 5.62
C CYS A 27 0.75 16.34 4.25
N GLN A 28 0.01 15.98 3.19
CA GLN A 28 0.32 16.36 1.81
C GLN A 28 1.78 16.05 1.44
N ALA A 29 2.28 14.89 1.88
CA ALA A 29 3.65 14.50 1.65
C ALA A 29 3.92 14.38 0.15
N THR A 30 5.04 14.94 -0.30
CA THR A 30 5.46 14.84 -1.72
C THR A 30 5.68 13.40 -2.15
N ARG A 31 6.12 12.53 -1.24
CA ARG A 31 6.40 11.11 -1.48
C ARG A 31 6.09 10.27 -0.24
N LEU A 32 5.60 9.05 -0.46
CA LEU A 32 5.52 7.98 0.52
C LEU A 32 6.43 6.84 0.04
N LEU A 33 7.39 6.44 0.86
CA LEU A 33 8.37 5.40 0.53
C LEU A 33 8.11 4.16 1.39
N PHE A 34 7.80 3.05 0.75
CA PHE A 34 7.70 1.75 1.41
C PHE A 34 9.02 1.00 1.28
N LEU A 35 9.64 0.69 2.43
CA LEU A 35 10.80 -0.20 2.47
C LEU A 35 10.32 -1.65 2.61
N THR A 36 10.83 -2.54 1.76
CA THR A 36 10.44 -3.96 1.73
C THR A 36 11.62 -4.83 1.31
N ASP A 37 11.51 -6.12 1.61
CA ASP A 37 12.44 -7.19 1.26
C ASP A 37 12.17 -7.81 -0.13
N VAL A 38 11.07 -7.42 -0.79
CA VAL A 38 10.80 -7.82 -2.18
C VAL A 38 11.23 -6.72 -3.16
N PRO A 39 11.56 -7.05 -4.43
CA PRO A 39 12.02 -6.06 -5.40
C PRO A 39 11.03 -4.94 -5.73
N GLY A 40 9.73 -5.18 -5.51
CA GLY A 40 8.64 -4.26 -5.85
C GLY A 40 7.43 -5.00 -6.41
N VAL A 41 6.62 -4.31 -7.21
CA VAL A 41 5.48 -4.91 -7.91
C VAL A 41 6.00 -5.67 -9.14
N LEU A 42 5.62 -6.94 -9.26
CA LEU A 42 5.99 -7.79 -10.40
C LEU A 42 4.80 -7.97 -11.34
N ASP A 43 5.06 -8.06 -12.64
CA ASP A 43 4.07 -8.45 -13.64
C ASP A 43 3.80 -9.97 -13.61
N ARG A 44 2.90 -10.44 -14.49
CA ARG A 44 2.56 -11.87 -14.62
C ARG A 44 3.74 -12.76 -15.00
N ASN A 45 4.76 -12.20 -15.64
CA ASN A 45 5.98 -12.89 -16.03
C ASN A 45 7.08 -12.78 -14.96
N LYS A 46 6.76 -12.26 -13.76
CA LYS A 46 7.67 -12.01 -12.64
C LYS A 46 8.76 -10.98 -12.95
N LYS A 47 8.51 -10.08 -13.89
CA LYS A 47 9.39 -8.94 -14.17
C LYS A 47 9.00 -7.75 -13.31
N LEU A 48 9.98 -7.03 -12.78
CA LEU A 48 9.76 -5.79 -12.04
C LEU A 48 9.09 -4.73 -12.93
N ILE A 49 8.06 -4.09 -12.38
CA ILE A 49 7.43 -2.91 -12.95
C ILE A 49 8.06 -1.69 -12.27
N ASP A 50 8.82 -0.91 -13.03
CA ASP A 50 9.58 0.23 -12.49
C ASP A 50 8.67 1.43 -12.13
N GLU A 51 7.60 1.64 -12.90
CA GLU A 51 6.61 2.69 -12.69
C GLU A 51 5.22 2.16 -13.01
N LEU A 52 4.23 2.58 -12.21
CA LEU A 52 2.86 2.12 -12.31
C LEU A 52 1.91 3.28 -12.08
N THR A 53 1.02 3.53 -13.03
CA THR A 53 -0.07 4.49 -12.84
C THR A 53 -1.18 3.88 -11.98
N VAL A 54 -2.01 4.73 -11.38
CA VAL A 54 -3.17 4.29 -10.59
C VAL A 54 -4.13 3.40 -11.40
N THR A 55 -4.29 3.67 -12.70
CA THR A 55 -5.15 2.87 -13.58
C THR A 55 -4.59 1.47 -13.80
N GLU A 56 -3.28 1.37 -14.06
CA GLU A 56 -2.61 0.08 -14.23
C GLU A 56 -2.60 -0.72 -12.93
N ALA A 57 -2.36 -0.08 -11.78
CA ALA A 57 -2.45 -0.73 -10.47
C ALA A 57 -3.82 -1.37 -10.24
N LYS A 58 -4.90 -0.63 -10.54
CA LYS A 58 -6.27 -1.16 -10.45
C LYS A 58 -6.52 -2.33 -11.40
N ALA A 59 -5.96 -2.27 -12.62
CA ALA A 59 -6.07 -3.37 -13.58
C ALA A 59 -5.35 -4.64 -13.07
N LEU A 60 -4.14 -4.49 -12.51
CA LEU A 60 -3.37 -5.60 -11.94
C LEU A 60 -4.00 -6.20 -10.68
N ILE A 61 -4.70 -5.40 -9.86
CA ILE A 61 -5.48 -5.93 -8.74
C ILE A 61 -6.68 -6.72 -9.27
N LYS A 62 -7.41 -6.16 -10.24
CA LYS A 62 -8.60 -6.79 -10.81
C LYS A 62 -8.29 -8.11 -11.51
N ASP A 63 -7.14 -8.19 -12.17
CA ASP A 63 -6.73 -9.37 -12.92
C ASP A 63 -5.99 -10.43 -12.07
N GLY A 64 -5.77 -10.13 -10.79
CA GLY A 64 -5.18 -11.01 -9.78
C GLY A 64 -3.64 -11.02 -9.74
N THR A 65 -2.97 -10.24 -10.59
CA THR A 65 -1.50 -10.14 -10.58
C THR A 65 -0.99 -9.53 -9.28
N VAL A 66 -1.65 -8.47 -8.81
CA VAL A 66 -1.43 -7.90 -7.47
C VAL A 66 -2.48 -8.46 -6.53
N SER A 67 -2.04 -9.09 -5.44
CA SER A 67 -2.93 -9.74 -4.48
C SER A 67 -2.39 -9.69 -3.05
N GLY A 68 -3.25 -10.04 -2.08
CA GLY A 68 -2.88 -10.17 -0.67
C GLY A 68 -2.34 -8.88 -0.07
N GLY A 69 -1.23 -8.99 0.67
CA GLY A 69 -0.59 -7.87 1.37
C GLY A 69 -0.01 -6.78 0.47
N MET A 70 0.05 -6.99 -0.85
CA MET A 70 0.49 -5.96 -1.79
C MET A 70 -0.62 -4.93 -2.09
N ILE A 71 -1.89 -5.34 -2.02
CA ILE A 71 -3.04 -4.46 -2.28
C ILE A 71 -3.01 -3.17 -1.43
N PRO A 72 -2.81 -3.22 -0.09
CA PRO A 72 -2.77 -1.99 0.71
C PRO A 72 -1.51 -1.13 0.49
N LYS A 73 -0.51 -1.59 -0.26
CA LYS A 73 0.72 -0.83 -0.57
C LYS A 73 0.63 0.00 -1.86
N VAL A 74 -0.27 -0.35 -2.79
CA VAL A 74 -0.33 0.21 -4.15
C VAL A 74 -1.59 1.02 -4.42
#